data_AF-X1QP45-F1
#
_entry.id   AF-X1QP45-F1
#
_cell.length_a   1.000
_cell.length_b   1.000
_cell.length_c   1.000
_cell.angle_alpha   90.00
_cell.angle_beta   90.00
_cell.angle_gamma   90.00
#
_symmetry.space_group_name_H-M   'P 1'
#
loop_
_entity.id
_entity.type
_entity.pdbx_description
1 polymer ?
#
loop_
_entity_poly.entity_id
_entity_poly.type
_entity_poly.pdbx_seq_one_letter_code
_entity_poly.pdbx_strand_id
1 'polypeptide(L)' 'MQQIESLGYWVITYPKEVRLFVRTKKSLGSQRDKLIRALKALGYSRGMTRWHFFGDQSTEYHPHQNAIVDGGYLSPGELQ' A
#
# COMPACT_ATOMS: atom_id res chain seq x y z
N MET A 1 -17.59 -8.99 -15.21
CA MET A 1 -16.43 -8.54 -14.41
C MET A 1 -15.65 -7.53 -15.25
N GLN A 2 -15.37 -6.33 -14.75
CA GLN A 2 -14.48 -5.39 -15.46
C GLN A 2 -13.04 -5.85 -15.27
N GLN A 3 -12.35 -6.10 -16.38
CA GLN A 3 -10.93 -6.45 -16.42
C GLN A 3 -10.09 -5.19 -16.13
N ILE A 4 -9.02 -5.34 -15.36
CA ILE A 4 -8.06 -4.25 -15.11
C ILE A 4 -7.06 -4.26 -16.28
N GLU A 5 -7.01 -3.18 -17.08
CA GLU A 5 -6.15 -3.09 -18.27
C GLU A 5 -4.68 -2.80 -17.91
N SER A 6 -4.45 -2.05 -16.83
CA SER A 6 -3.12 -1.74 -16.32
C SER A 6 -3.08 -1.77 -14.79
N LEU A 7 -1.98 -2.25 -14.23
CA LEU A 7 -1.87 -2.53 -12.80
C LEU A 7 -0.67 -1.79 -12.19
N GLY A 8 -0.98 -1.00 -11.17
CA GLY A 8 -0.02 -0.20 -10.42
C GLY A 8 0.24 -0.85 -9.07
N TYR A 9 1.47 -0.74 -8.58
CA TYR A 9 1.86 -1.34 -7.31
C TYR A 9 2.55 -0.32 -6.41
N TRP A 10 1.93 -0.05 -5.27
CA TRP A 10 2.47 0.80 -4.22
C TRP A 10 2.99 -0.05 -3.07
N VAL A 11 4.18 0.30 -2.57
CA VAL A 11 4.73 -0.24 -1.33
C VAL A 11 4.93 0.91 -0.36
N ILE A 12 4.21 0.87 0.75
CA ILE A 12 4.30 1.87 1.81
C ILE A 12 5.16 1.26 2.92
N THR A 13 6.35 1.84 3.07
CA THR A 13 7.32 1.49 4.11
C THR A 13 7.27 2.54 5.21
N TYR A 14 7.28 2.09 6.46
CA TYR A 14 7.18 2.95 7.62
C TYR A 14 8.56 3.21 8.25
N PRO A 15 8.89 4.48 8.59
CA PRO A 15 10.02 4.80 9.45
C PRO A 15 9.96 4.02 10.77
N LYS A 16 11.11 3.63 11.34
CA LYS A 16 11.19 2.71 12.49
C LYS A 16 10.32 3.16 13.66
N GLU A 17 10.36 4.44 13.97
CA GLU A 17 9.60 5.12 15.01
C GLU A 17 8.09 5.04 14.82
N VAL A 18 7.61 4.87 13.59
CA VAL A 18 6.17 4.79 13.27
C VAL A 18 5.65 3.35 13.31
N ARG A 19 6.51 2.36 13.09
CA ARG A 19 6.10 0.94 12.92
C ARG A 19 5.30 0.42 14.10
N LEU A 20 5.66 0.80 15.34
CA LEU A 20 4.96 0.34 16.54
C LEU A 20 3.49 0.78 16.59
N PHE A 21 3.13 1.89 15.93
CA PHE A 21 1.74 2.37 15.87
C PHE A 21 0.85 1.53 14.97
N VAL A 22 1.41 0.68 14.10
CA VAL A 22 0.68 -0.18 13.16
C VAL A 22 0.80 -1.67 13.51
N ARG A 23 0.89 -2.02 14.80
CA ARG A 23 1.14 -3.40 15.24
C ARG A 23 -0.09 -4.24 15.60
N THR A 24 -1.21 -3.60 15.93
CA THR A 24 -2.44 -4.29 16.36
C THR A 24 -3.40 -4.47 15.18
N LYS A 25 -4.29 -5.47 15.25
CA LYS A 25 -5.36 -5.65 14.25
C LYS A 25 -6.16 -4.37 14.01
N LYS A 26 -6.48 -3.63 15.09
CA LYS A 26 -7.22 -2.36 15.01
C LYS A 26 -6.42 -1.28 14.28
N SER A 27 -5.15 -1.09 14.63
CA SER A 27 -4.30 -0.08 13.98
C SER A 27 -4.01 -0.41 12.52
N LEU A 28 -3.77 -1.69 12.20
CA LEU A 28 -3.59 -2.18 10.83
C LEU A 28 -4.84 -1.92 9.97
N GLY A 29 -6.03 -2.16 10.52
CA GLY A 29 -7.30 -1.86 9.84
C GLY A 29 -7.51 -0.36 9.64
N SER A 30 -7.26 0.45 10.67
CA SER A 30 -7.37 1.91 10.56
C SER A 30 -6.42 2.49 9.50
N GLN A 31 -5.18 2.00 9.48
CA GLN A 31 -4.18 2.43 8.50
C GLN A 31 -4.52 1.95 7.08
N ARG A 32 -5.10 0.75 6.93
CA ARG A 32 -5.70 0.28 5.67
C ARG A 32 -6.73 1.27 5.13
N ASP A 33 -7.67 1.68 5.96
CA ASP A 33 -8.75 2.58 5.53
C ASP A 33 -8.22 3.97 5.17
N LYS A 34 -7.18 4.45 5.87
CA LYS A 34 -6.46 5.68 5.51
C LYS A 34 -5.80 5.58 4.14
N LEU A 35 -5.08 4.49 3.87
CA LEU A 35 -4.43 4.29 2.56
C LEU A 35 -5.47 4.24 1.43
N ILE A 36 -6.56 3.48 1.60
CA ILE A 36 -7.62 3.40 0.59
C ILE A 36 -8.24 4.78 0.31
N ARG A 37 -8.50 5.58 1.36
CA ARG A 37 -9.01 6.95 1.18
C ARG A 37 -8.02 7.84 0.42
N ALA A 38 -6.73 7.76 0.75
CA ALA A 38 -5.69 8.53 0.06
C ALA A 38 -5.59 8.13 -1.43
N LEU A 39 -5.57 6.83 -1.74
CA LEU A 39 -5.52 6.34 -3.12
C LEU A 39 -6.74 6.77 -3.93
N LYS A 40 -7.95 6.72 -3.34
CA LYS A 40 -9.16 7.23 -3.99
C LYS A 40 -9.09 8.75 -4.24
N ALA A 41 -8.55 9.51 -3.29
CA ALA A 41 -8.36 10.95 -3.45
C ALA A 41 -7.34 11.29 -4.56
N LEU A 42 -6.39 10.39 -4.83
CA LEU A 42 -5.45 10.48 -5.96
C LEU A 42 -6.05 10.03 -7.31
N GLY A 43 -7.31 9.57 -7.34
CA GLY A 43 -8.01 9.20 -8.57
C GLY A 43 -8.05 7.71 -8.88
N TYR A 44 -7.48 6.84 -8.03
CA TYR A 44 -7.61 5.38 -8.23
C TYR A 44 -9.02 4.91 -7.88
N SER A 45 -9.67 4.18 -8.79
CA SER A 45 -11.05 3.72 -8.59
C SER A 45 -11.09 2.40 -7.79
N ARG A 46 -10.02 1.60 -7.88
CA ARG A 46 -9.91 0.28 -7.24
C ARG A 46 -8.58 0.11 -6.54
N GLY A 47 -8.61 -0.51 -5.37
CA GLY A 47 -7.43 -0.75 -4.56
C GLY A 47 -7.56 -2.02 -3.74
N MET A 48 -6.70 -3.01 -3.97
CA MET A 48 -6.54 -4.17 -3.08
C MET A 48 -5.30 -3.99 -2.23
N THR A 49 -5.45 -4.06 -0.91
CA THR A 49 -4.34 -3.86 0.02
C THR A 49 -3.97 -5.14 0.75
N ARG A 50 -2.68 -5.37 0.98
CA ARG A 50 -2.16 -6.47 1.80
C ARG A 50 -1.08 -5.97 2.74
N TRP A 51 -1.08 -6.49 3.96
CA TRP A 51 0.07 -6.35 4.85
C TRP A 51 1.09 -7.44 4.57
N HIS A 52 2.33 -7.03 4.33
CA HIS A 52 3.49 -7.91 4.20
C HIS A 52 4.38 -7.68 5.43
N PHE A 53 4.41 -8.66 6.33
CA PHE A 53 5.31 -8.64 7.48
C PHE A 53 6.57 -9.41 7.11
N PHE A 54 7.72 -8.79 7.28
CA PHE A 54 9.01 -9.44 7.03
C PHE A 54 9.28 -10.49 8.12
N GLY A 55 9.79 -11.67 7.73
CA GLY A 55 10.75 -12.43 8.53
C GLY A 55 10.29 -13.76 9.13
N ASP A 56 10.87 -14.85 8.61
CA ASP A 56 11.17 -16.04 9.42
C ASP A 56 12.50 -15.86 10.20
N GLN A 57 13.36 -14.87 9.87
CA GLN A 57 14.71 -14.70 10.43
C GLN A 57 15.06 -13.27 10.93
N SER A 58 14.14 -12.30 10.91
CA SER A 58 14.41 -10.94 11.40
C SER A 58 13.76 -10.70 12.75
N THR A 59 14.50 -10.11 13.69
CA THR A 59 14.00 -9.72 15.02
C THR A 59 13.31 -8.35 15.00
N GLU A 60 13.46 -7.57 13.92
CA GLU A 60 12.86 -6.24 13.81
C GLU A 60 11.47 -6.31 13.18
N TYR A 61 10.49 -5.71 13.85
CA TYR A 61 9.17 -5.51 13.27
C TYR A 61 9.25 -4.54 12.09
N HIS A 62 9.00 -5.03 10.87
CA HIS A 62 9.09 -4.25 9.64
C HIS A 62 7.87 -4.48 8.73
N PRO A 63 6.72 -3.87 9.07
CA PRO A 63 5.50 -4.01 8.28
C PRO A 63 5.60 -3.20 7.00
N HIS A 64 5.23 -3.81 5.89
CA HIS A 64 4.99 -3.13 4.62
C HIS A 64 3.51 -3.22 4.29
N GLN A 65 2.96 -2.12 3.80
CA GLN A 65 1.60 -2.10 3.31
C GLN A 65 1.63 -1.97 1.79
N ASN A 66 1.16 -3.00 1.11
CA ASN A 66 1.18 -3.06 -0.34
C ASN A 66 -0.22 -2.75 -0.86
N ALA A 67 -0.31 -2.00 -1.95
CA ALA A 67 -1.57 -1.73 -2.63
C ALA A 67 -1.44 -1.95 -4.14
N ILE A 68 -2.35 -2.75 -4.67
CA ILE A 68 -2.58 -2.93 -6.10
C ILE A 68 -3.69 -1.97 -6.51
N VAL A 69 -3.45 -1.13 -7.50
CA VAL A 69 -4.40 -0.15 -8.02
C VAL A 69 -4.60 -0.29 -9.53
N ASP A 70 -5.68 0.27 -10.04
CA ASP A 70 -6.05 0.36 -11.46
C ASP A 70 -5.28 1.44 -12.24
N GLY A 71 -4.09 1.81 -11.77
CA GLY A 71 -3.19 2.75 -12.43
C GLY A 71 -2.16 2.06 -13.31
N GLY A 72 -1.79 2.68 -14.42
CA GLY A 72 -0.73 2.20 -15.29
C GLY A 72 0.66 2.71 -14.92
N TYR A 73 1.68 2.14 -15.55
CA TYR A 73 3.02 2.73 -15.57
C TYR A 73 3.02 3.94 -16.49
N LEU A 74 3.43 5.09 -15.98
CA LEU A 74 3.74 6.26 -16.80
C LEU A 74 5.20 6.16 -17.25
N SER A 75 5.42 6.21 -18.55
CA SER A 75 6.76 6.32 -19.12
C SER A 75 7.40 7.66 -18.75
N PRO A 76 8.74 7.78 -18.76
CA PRO A 76 9.41 9.04 -18.46
C PRO A 76 8.96 10.22 -19.33
N GLY A 77 8.52 9.96 -20.57
CA GLY A 77 7.99 11.00 -21.47
C GLY A 77 6.61 11.53 -21.07
N GLU A 78 5.84 10.74 -20.31
CA GLU A 78 4.50 11.10 -19.82
C GLU A 78 4.55 11.84 -18.47
N LEU A 79 5.72 11.95 -17.84
CA LEU A 79 5.92 12.62 -16.56
C LEU A 79 6.21 14.13 -16.68
N GLN A 80 6.05 14.72 -17.87
CA GLN A 80 6.38 16.13 -18.16
C GLN A 80 5.25 17.10 -17.80
#